data_AF-A0A380U058-F1
#
_entry.id   AF-A0A380U058-F1
#
_cell.length_a   1.000
_cell.length_b   1.000
_cell.length_c   1.000
_cell.angle_alpha   90.00
_cell.angle_beta   90.00
_cell.angle_gamma   90.00
#
_symmetry.space_group_name_H-M   'P 1'
#
loop_
_entity.id
_entity.type
_entity.pdbx_description
1 polymer ?
#
loop_
_entity_poly.entity_id
_entity_poly.type
_entity_poly.pdbx_seq_one_letter_code
_entity_poly.pdbx_strand_id
1 'polypeptide(L)'
;MKHSILKTVAVVGFSVSLLGVAQAQTITGAGASFPYPIYAKWASLYEKETGNKVNYQSIGSGGGQQQIIAKTIDFGASDDPMKCGVLLIFA
;
A
#
# COMPACT_ATOMS: atom_id res chain seq x y z
N MET A 1 24.04 17.00 43.07
CA MET A 1 23.38 15.67 42.96
C MET A 1 22.09 15.69 42.13
N LYS A 2 21.20 16.69 42.26
CA LYS A 2 19.92 16.79 41.51
C LYS A 2 20.08 16.89 39.97
N HIS A 3 21.11 17.59 39.48
CA HIS A 3 21.40 17.71 38.04
C HIS A 3 21.96 16.43 37.39
N SER A 4 22.55 15.52 38.19
CA SER A 4 23.08 14.24 37.67
C SER A 4 21.94 13.29 37.30
N ILE A 5 20.87 13.29 38.09
CA ILE A 5 19.67 12.47 37.85
C ILE A 5 18.91 13.00 36.62
N LEU A 6 18.87 14.33 36.45
CA LEU A 6 18.19 14.97 35.31
C LEU A 6 18.83 14.65 33.95
N LYS A 7 20.17 14.53 33.90
CA LYS A 7 20.90 14.15 32.68
C LYS A 7 20.71 12.66 32.34
N THR A 8 20.66 11.79 33.34
CA THR A 8 20.46 10.35 33.12
C THR A 8 19.06 10.03 32.60
N VAL A 9 18.01 10.75 33.05
CA VAL A 9 16.64 10.57 32.55
C VAL A 9 16.50 11.01 31.08
N ALA A 10 17.20 12.07 30.66
CA ALA A 10 17.17 12.55 29.28
C ALA A 10 17.79 11.55 28.28
N VAL A 11 18.84 10.82 28.69
CA VAL A 11 19.52 9.82 27.82
C VAL A 11 18.70 8.55 27.66
N VAL A 12 17.93 8.14 28.69
CA VAL A 12 17.04 6.97 28.61
C VAL A 12 15.80 7.28 27.74
N GLY A 13 15.26 8.51 27.81
CA GLY A 13 14.11 8.92 26.99
C GLY A 13 14.40 8.99 25.48
N PHE A 14 15.62 9.37 25.09
CA PHE A 14 16.03 9.46 23.68
C PHE A 14 16.30 8.08 23.03
N SER A 15 16.56 7.05 23.83
CA SER A 15 16.90 5.71 23.33
C SER A 15 15.67 4.91 22.86
N VAL A 16 14.45 5.30 23.26
CA VAL A 16 13.20 4.58 22.93
C VAL A 16 12.57 5.06 21.61
N SER A 17 12.94 6.23 21.10
CA SER A 17 12.37 6.82 19.88
C SER A 17 12.83 6.20 18.55
N LEU A 18 13.69 5.18 18.58
CA LEU A 18 14.15 4.47 17.36
C LEU A 18 13.36 3.18 17.06
N LEU A 19 12.33 2.86 17.84
CA LEU A 19 11.38 1.81 17.45
C LEU A 19 10.49 2.36 16.34
N GLY A 20 10.91 2.15 15.09
CA GLY A 20 10.14 2.51 13.90
C GLY A 20 8.74 1.92 13.97
N VAL A 21 7.74 2.78 14.15
CA VAL A 21 6.33 2.39 14.03
C VAL A 21 6.11 2.10 12.55
N ALA A 22 5.98 0.82 12.19
CA ALA A 22 5.58 0.43 10.86
C ALA A 22 4.18 1.01 10.59
N GLN A 23 4.10 2.02 9.72
CA GLN A 23 2.82 2.56 9.26
C GLN A 23 2.22 1.56 8.28
N ALA A 24 0.98 1.16 8.52
CA ALA A 24 0.22 0.32 7.59
C ALA A 24 0.10 1.05 6.26
N GLN A 25 0.79 0.57 5.23
CA GLN A 25 0.74 1.18 3.90
C GLN A 25 -0.59 0.79 3.25
N THR A 26 -1.37 1.80 2.83
CA THR A 26 -2.59 1.54 2.04
C THR A 26 -2.17 1.30 0.61
N ILE A 27 -2.47 0.12 0.08
CA ILE A 27 -2.25 -0.24 -1.32
C ILE A 27 -3.49 0.19 -2.10
N THR A 28 -3.32 0.95 -3.16
CA THR A 28 -4.39 1.43 -4.03
C THR A 28 -4.34 0.72 -5.38
N GLY A 29 -5.49 0.23 -5.84
CA GLY A 29 -5.61 -0.37 -7.15
C GLY A 29 -6.95 -0.12 -7.79
N ALA A 30 -7.02 -0.36 -9.10
CA ALA A 30 -8.24 -0.20 -9.87
C ALA A 30 -8.21 -1.10 -11.10
N GLY A 31 -9.38 -1.40 -11.65
CA GLY A 31 -9.47 -2.04 -12.96
C GLY A 31 -10.65 -2.98 -13.13
N ALA A 32 -10.37 -4.15 -13.71
CA ALA A 32 -11.32 -5.20 -14.07
C ALA A 32 -12.47 -5.37 -13.05
N SER A 33 -13.70 -5.28 -13.55
CA SER A 33 -14.91 -5.45 -12.73
C SER A 33 -15.28 -6.92 -12.56
N PHE A 34 -14.89 -7.78 -13.51
CA PHE A 34 -15.15 -9.21 -13.46
C PHE A 34 -14.57 -9.90 -12.20
N PRO A 35 -13.28 -9.72 -11.83
CA PRO A 35 -12.70 -10.32 -10.63
C PRO A 35 -13.00 -9.52 -9.34
N TYR A 36 -13.73 -8.41 -9.41
CA TYR A 36 -13.96 -7.55 -8.24
C TYR A 36 -14.49 -8.30 -6.99
N PRO A 37 -15.48 -9.21 -7.09
CA PRO A 37 -16.00 -9.90 -5.91
C PRO A 37 -14.93 -10.69 -5.14
N ILE A 38 -13.98 -11.31 -5.84
CA ILE A 38 -12.91 -12.07 -5.18
C ILE A 38 -11.83 -11.15 -4.61
N TYR A 39 -11.48 -10.06 -5.31
CA TYR A 39 -10.54 -9.06 -4.79
C TYR A 39 -11.05 -8.40 -3.51
N ALA A 40 -12.34 -8.06 -3.45
CA ALA A 40 -12.95 -7.52 -2.23
C ALA A 40 -12.83 -8.50 -1.06
N LYS A 41 -13.03 -9.79 -1.29
CA LYS A 41 -12.86 -10.82 -0.27
C LYS A 41 -11.41 -10.95 0.20
N TRP A 42 -10.45 -10.96 -0.73
CA TRP A 42 -9.03 -11.04 -0.39
C TRP A 42 -8.54 -9.80 0.34
N ALA A 43 -8.96 -8.59 -0.08
CA ALA A 43 -8.63 -7.34 0.60
C ALA A 43 -9.10 -7.35 2.07
N SER A 44 -10.33 -7.82 2.31
CA SER A 44 -10.88 -7.95 3.67
C SER A 44 -10.11 -8.95 4.54
N LEU A 45 -9.73 -10.10 3.97
CA LEU A 45 -8.93 -11.10 4.69
C LEU A 45 -7.52 -10.59 4.97
N TYR A 46 -6.89 -9.94 3.98
CA TYR A 46 -5.56 -9.36 4.10
C TYR A 46 -5.51 -8.26 5.16
N GLU A 47 -6.51 -7.38 5.22
CA GLU A 47 -6.63 -6.37 6.28
C GLU A 47 -6.80 -7.03 7.65
N LYS A 48 -7.62 -8.07 7.75
CA LYS A 48 -7.81 -8.80 9.00
C LYS A 48 -6.52 -9.46 9.51
N GLU A 49 -5.71 -10.02 8.61
CA GLU A 49 -4.50 -10.76 8.95
C GLU A 49 -3.28 -9.87 9.21
N THR A 50 -3.18 -8.76 8.48
CA THR A 50 -1.96 -7.93 8.47
C THR A 50 -2.16 -6.52 9.02
N GLY A 51 -3.41 -6.05 9.12
CA GLY A 51 -3.74 -4.65 9.39
C GLY A 51 -3.53 -3.71 8.20
N ASN A 52 -3.00 -4.20 7.06
CA ASN A 52 -2.77 -3.40 5.86
C ASN A 52 -4.01 -3.37 4.97
N LYS A 53 -4.31 -2.21 4.39
CA LYS A 53 -5.50 -2.01 3.57
C LYS A 53 -5.20 -2.12 2.09
N VAL A 54 -6.08 -2.80 1.36
CA VAL A 54 -6.12 -2.76 -0.11
C VAL A 54 -7.39 -2.02 -0.54
N ASN A 55 -7.23 -0.80 -1.05
CA ASN A 55 -8.30 -0.01 -1.63
C ASN A 55 -8.39 -0.31 -3.13
N TYR A 56 -9.39 -1.09 -3.54
CA TYR A 56 -9.60 -1.44 -4.95
C TYR A 56 -10.86 -0.79 -5.52
N GLN A 57 -10.73 -0.18 -6.70
CA GLN A 57 -11.84 0.45 -7.43
C GLN A 57 -12.23 -0.35 -8.68
N SER A 58 -13.47 -0.83 -8.72
CA SER A 58 -14.03 -1.51 -9.90
C SER A 58 -14.46 -0.48 -10.94
N ILE A 59 -13.60 -0.23 -11.94
CA ILE A 59 -13.81 0.80 -12.98
C ILE A 59 -13.68 0.26 -14.41
N GLY A 60 -13.46 -1.06 -14.55
CA GLY A 60 -13.19 -1.72 -15.82
C GLY A 60 -11.70 -1.78 -16.17
N SER A 61 -11.33 -2.80 -16.96
CA SER A 61 -9.97 -3.10 -17.39
C SER A 61 -9.22 -1.91 -17.98
N GLY A 62 -9.85 -1.17 -18.90
CA GLY A 62 -9.22 0.00 -19.54
C GLY A 62 -8.92 1.13 -18.55
N GLY A 63 -9.79 1.36 -17.56
CA GLY A 63 -9.55 2.36 -16.52
C GLY A 63 -8.37 1.99 -15.63
N GLY A 64 -8.25 0.71 -15.27
CA GLY A 64 -7.10 0.19 -14.50
C GLY A 64 -5.78 0.37 -15.26
N GLN A 65 -5.73 -0.01 -16.53
CA GLN A 65 -4.55 0.18 -17.38
C GLN A 65 -4.15 1.66 -17.47
N GLN A 66 -5.09 2.56 -17.74
CA GLN A 66 -4.82 3.99 -17.85
C GLN A 66 -4.23 4.58 -16.55
N GLN A 67 -4.79 4.21 -15.40
CA GLN A 67 -4.33 4.72 -14.11
C GLN A 67 -2.96 4.18 -13.69
N ILE A 68 -2.66 2.90 -13.97
CA ILE A 68 -1.32 2.36 -13.67
C ILE A 68 -0.26 2.98 -14.60
N ILE A 69 -0.58 3.21 -15.88
CA ILE A 69 0.28 3.93 -16.83
C ILE A 69 0.54 5.36 -16.34
N ALA A 70 -0.49 6.04 -15.84
CA ALA A 70 -0.41 7.38 -15.27
C ALA A 70 0.25 7.42 -13.87
N LYS A 71 0.59 6.26 -13.29
CA LYS A 71 1.20 6.12 -11.95
C LYS A 71 0.36 6.74 -10.83
N THR A 72 -0.97 6.73 -10.97
CA THR A 72 -1.90 7.26 -9.95
C THR A 72 -2.38 6.20 -8.97
N ILE A 73 -2.06 4.93 -9.22
CA ILE A 73 -2.39 3.77 -8.39
C ILE A 73 -1.18 2.84 -8.32
N ASP A 74 -1.14 1.97 -7.32
CA ASP A 74 -0.04 1.03 -7.09
C ASP A 74 -0.11 -0.20 -8.01
N PHE A 75 -1.32 -0.63 -8.39
CA PHE A 75 -1.53 -1.74 -9.32
C PHE A 75 -2.80 -1.59 -10.16
N GLY A 76 -2.75 -2.03 -11.41
CA GLY A 76 -3.91 -2.10 -12.32
C GLY A 76 -4.32 -3.55 -12.60
N ALA A 77 -5.61 -3.87 -12.50
CA ALA A 77 -6.14 -5.18 -12.87
C ALA A 77 -6.81 -5.14 -14.25
N SER A 78 -6.57 -6.15 -15.08
CA SER A 78 -7.17 -6.22 -16.41
C SER A 78 -7.45 -7.66 -16.86
N ASP A 79 -8.65 -7.86 -17.42
CA ASP A 79 -9.04 -9.09 -18.12
C ASP A 79 -8.47 -9.15 -19.55
N ASP A 80 -7.94 -8.03 -20.06
CA ASP A 80 -7.24 -7.92 -21.35
C ASP A 80 -5.75 -7.62 -21.09
N PRO A 81 -4.85 -8.61 -21.22
CA PRO A 81 -3.44 -8.42 -20.94
C PRO A 81 -2.82 -7.27 -21.73
N MET A 82 -1.99 -6.46 -21.07
CA MET A 82 -1.30 -5.34 -21.72
C MET A 82 -0.39 -5.84 -22.84
N LYS A 83 -0.41 -5.14 -23.98
CA LYS A 83 0.51 -5.43 -25.09
C LYS A 83 1.96 -5.22 -24.66
N CYS A 84 2.87 -6.05 -25.17
CA CYS A 84 4.30 -6.00 -24.84
C CYS A 84 4.91 -4.59 -24.94
N GLY A 85 4.60 -3.82 -25.99
CA GLY A 85 5.11 -2.45 -26.15
C GLY A 85 4.65 -1.48 -25.05
N VAL A 86 3.46 -1.68 -24.46
CA VAL A 86 2.96 -0.85 -23.36
C VAL A 86 3.61 -1.26 -22.04
N LEU A 87 4.03 -2.52 -21.88
CA LEU A 87 4.71 -2.98 -20.66
C LEU A 87 6.12 -2.36 -20.50
N LEU A 88 6.78 -1.99 -21.61
CA LEU A 88 8.11 -1.38 -21.60
C LEU A 88 8.15 0.00 -20.92
N ILE A 89 7.01 0.67 -20.73
CA ILE A 89 6.98 1.98 -20.05
C ILE A 89 7.26 1.87 -18.54
N PHE A 90 7.24 0.65 -18.00
CA PHE A 90 7.49 0.34 -16.60
C PHE A 90 8.91 -0.20 -16.35
N ALA A 91 9.70 -0.43 -17.40
CA ALA A 91 11.08 -0.94 -17.33
C ALA A 91 12.11 0.19 -17.16
#